data_AF-A0A822C186-F1
#
_entry.id   AF-A0A822C186-F1
#
_cell.length_a   1.000
_cell.length_b   1.000
_cell.length_c   1.000
_cell.angle_alpha   90.00
_cell.angle_beta   90.00
_cell.angle_gamma   90.00
#
_symmetry.space_group_name_H-M   'P 1'
#
loop_
_entity.id
_entity.type
_entity.pdbx_description
1 polymer ?
#
loop_
_entity_poly.entity_id
_entity_poly.type
_entity_poly.pdbx_seq_one_letter_code
_entity_poly.pdbx_strand_id
1 'polypeptide(L)'
;STAEDRFGRLEHRLSYTAANTFKYDRWHTLVVSRNHDTLHLAEAEIADMFELALEWFRRAYSIEPMYTCPEMIWDAMPKSGASQMHTHLQASLGFDIYYGNIERTRQGARFYAQRNNGRNYFNDYLYIHQMLGLTIQIGNAHIIVHLTPIKDLEIMIMDEKLNKNFYKALHLVLQTFVDDLKEYSFSFGMFLPPMVRR
;
A
#
# COMPACT_ATOMS: atom_id res chain seq x y z
N SER A 1 12.61 -23.83 11.64
CA SER A 1 12.98 -22.56 12.32
C SER A 1 12.51 -21.43 11.44
N THR A 2 11.61 -20.58 11.93
CA THR A 2 11.15 -19.41 11.16
C THR A 2 12.33 -18.44 11.09
N ALA A 3 12.83 -18.16 9.88
CA ALA A 3 13.97 -17.28 9.69
C ALA A 3 13.56 -15.85 10.03
N GLU A 4 13.92 -15.39 11.23
CA GLU A 4 13.81 -13.98 11.61
C GLU A 4 14.65 -13.11 10.68
N ASP A 5 14.18 -11.89 10.40
CA ASP A 5 14.95 -10.93 9.64
C ASP A 5 16.26 -10.61 10.40
N ARG A 6 17.32 -10.23 9.67
CA ARG A 6 18.65 -9.99 10.27
C ARG A 6 18.67 -8.93 11.38
N PHE A 7 17.67 -8.04 11.41
CA PHE A 7 17.49 -7.00 12.42
C PHE A 7 16.41 -7.35 13.47
N GLY A 8 15.98 -8.62 13.52
CA GLY A 8 14.98 -9.12 14.45
C GLY A 8 13.56 -8.61 14.16
N ARG A 9 12.66 -8.90 15.09
CA ARG A 9 11.27 -8.40 15.07
C ARG A 9 11.24 -6.91 15.38
N LEU A 10 10.40 -6.17 14.66
CA LEU A 10 10.07 -4.79 14.95
C LEU A 10 8.70 -4.73 15.62
N GLU A 11 8.55 -3.90 16.64
CA GLU A 11 7.30 -3.73 17.34
C GLU A 11 7.01 -2.25 17.56
N HIS A 12 5.81 -1.83 17.19
CA HIS A 12 5.22 -0.57 17.60
C HIS A 12 4.13 -0.86 18.65
N ARG A 13 3.43 0.20 19.08
CA ARG A 13 2.41 0.09 20.13
C ARG A 13 1.21 -0.73 19.66
N LEU A 14 0.79 -0.56 18.41
CA LEU A 14 -0.41 -1.21 17.86
C LEU A 14 -0.13 -2.29 16.83
N SER A 15 1.13 -2.47 16.41
CA SER A 15 1.51 -3.47 15.41
C SER A 15 2.88 -4.10 15.69
N TYR A 16 3.16 -5.22 15.02
CA TYR A 16 4.45 -5.91 15.09
C TYR A 16 4.77 -6.64 13.78
N THR A 17 6.05 -6.89 13.50
CA THR A 17 6.46 -7.70 12.35
C THR A 17 6.47 -9.19 12.68
N ALA A 18 6.16 -10.01 11.68
CA ALA A 18 6.29 -11.46 11.76
C ALA A 18 6.95 -12.00 10.49
N ALA A 19 7.85 -12.95 10.67
CA ALA A 19 8.46 -13.63 9.53
C ALA A 19 7.38 -14.45 8.81
N ASN A 20 7.30 -14.28 7.49
CA ASN A 20 6.47 -15.14 6.66
C ASN A 20 7.17 -16.50 6.47
N THR A 21 6.46 -17.61 6.68
CA THR A 21 6.97 -18.96 6.42
C THR A 21 7.09 -19.27 4.92
N PHE A 22 6.37 -18.53 4.08
CA PHE A 22 6.37 -18.63 2.62
C PHE A 22 6.81 -17.30 2.00
N LYS A 23 8.09 -16.96 2.16
CA LYS A 23 8.67 -15.77 1.52
C LYS A 23 8.69 -15.96 0.00
N TYR A 24 8.12 -15.02 -0.75
CA TYR A 24 8.22 -15.02 -2.22
C TYR A 24 9.38 -14.15 -2.73
N ASP A 25 9.96 -13.31 -1.87
CA ASP A 25 11.15 -12.50 -2.15
C ASP A 25 12.13 -12.58 -0.98
N ARG A 26 13.37 -12.18 -1.22
CA ARG A 26 14.44 -12.11 -0.22
C ARG A 26 14.04 -11.24 0.96
N TRP A 27 13.49 -10.07 0.68
CA TRP A 27 12.96 -9.14 1.67
C TRP A 27 11.44 -9.18 1.60
N HIS A 28 10.85 -9.98 2.49
CA HIS A 28 9.41 -10.07 2.67
C HIS A 28 9.07 -10.32 4.14
N THR A 29 8.13 -9.54 4.66
CA THR A 29 7.65 -9.64 6.05
C THR A 29 6.14 -9.45 6.12
N LEU A 30 5.56 -9.84 7.25
CA LEU A 30 4.20 -9.48 7.62
C LEU A 30 4.26 -8.35 8.65
N VAL A 31 3.43 -7.33 8.49
CA VAL A 31 3.13 -6.35 9.53
C VAL A 31 1.73 -6.62 10.04
N VAL A 32 1.64 -7.04 11.29
CA VAL A 32 0.40 -7.55 11.90
C VAL A 32 -0.13 -6.51 12.87
N SER A 33 -1.43 -6.19 12.78
CA SER A 33 -2.10 -5.42 13.82
C SER A 33 -2.09 -6.20 15.15
N ARG A 34 -2.31 -5.53 16.28
CA ARG A 34 -2.66 -6.18 17.55
C ARG A 34 -4.17 -6.32 17.72
N ASN A 35 -4.95 -5.57 16.94
CA ASN A 35 -6.40 -5.66 16.91
C ASN A 35 -6.83 -6.80 15.98
N HIS A 36 -7.72 -7.65 16.51
CA HIS A 36 -8.23 -8.84 15.85
C HIS A 36 -9.52 -8.57 15.06
N ASP A 37 -10.14 -7.39 15.22
CA ASP A 37 -11.23 -6.97 14.34
C ASP A 37 -10.66 -6.55 12.98
N THR A 38 -10.95 -7.35 11.95
CA THR A 38 -10.45 -7.12 10.59
C THR A 38 -11.27 -6.13 9.78
N LEU A 39 -12.46 -5.76 10.25
CA LEU A 39 -13.37 -4.88 9.54
C LEU A 39 -13.32 -3.45 10.10
N HIS A 40 -13.05 -3.30 11.39
CA HIS A 40 -13.02 -2.00 12.06
C HIS A 40 -11.64 -1.70 12.64
N LEU A 41 -10.77 -1.17 11.80
CA LEU A 41 -9.48 -0.62 12.22
C LEU A 41 -9.59 0.89 12.36
N ALA A 42 -9.11 1.42 13.49
CA ALA A 42 -9.01 2.86 13.68
C ALA A 42 -7.91 3.47 12.80
N GLU A 43 -8.05 4.74 12.42
CA GLU A 43 -7.02 5.51 11.69
C GLU A 43 -5.63 5.38 12.32
N ALA A 44 -5.55 5.38 13.66
CA ALA A 44 -4.29 5.24 14.38
C ALA A 44 -3.64 3.86 14.24
N GLU A 45 -4.42 2.79 14.06
CA GLU A 45 -3.93 1.44 13.83
C GLU A 45 -3.38 1.29 12.41
N ILE A 46 -4.09 1.87 11.42
CA ILE A 46 -3.61 1.96 10.04
C ILE A 46 -2.28 2.72 10.01
N ALA A 47 -2.21 3.89 10.65
CA ALA A 47 -0.98 4.68 10.71
C ALA A 47 0.19 3.90 11.33
N ASP A 48 -0.02 3.27 12.49
CA ASP A 48 1.01 2.49 13.20
C ASP A 48 1.55 1.34 12.33
N MET A 49 0.68 0.59 11.66
CA MET A 49 1.08 -0.49 10.74
C MET A 49 1.90 0.02 9.55
N PHE A 50 1.46 1.10 8.90
CA PHE A 50 2.16 1.63 7.73
C PHE A 50 3.51 2.28 8.11
N GLU A 51 3.59 2.96 9.25
CA GLU A 51 4.87 3.49 9.75
C GLU A 51 5.85 2.38 10.15
N LEU A 52 5.36 1.28 10.75
CA LEU A 52 6.17 0.10 11.03
C LEU A 52 6.70 -0.54 9.73
N ALA A 53 5.89 -0.61 8.68
CA ALA A 53 6.33 -1.08 7.37
C ALA A 53 7.41 -0.17 6.75
N LEU A 54 7.24 1.16 6.84
CA LEU A 54 8.26 2.12 6.41
C LEU A 54 9.58 1.97 7.18
N GLU A 55 9.51 1.74 8.49
CA GLU A 55 10.70 1.45 9.30
C GLU A 55 11.37 0.16 8.84
N TRP A 56 10.59 -0.89 8.60
CA TRP A 56 11.09 -2.17 8.10
C TRP A 56 11.81 -2.01 6.75
N PHE A 57 11.23 -1.27 5.79
CA PHE A 57 11.88 -0.98 4.51
C PHE A 57 13.22 -0.26 4.68
N ARG A 58 13.30 0.72 5.58
CA ARG A 58 14.56 1.44 5.86
C ARG A 58 15.63 0.49 6.42
N ARG A 59 15.26 -0.42 7.32
CA ARG A 59 16.19 -1.41 7.88
C ARG A 59 16.65 -2.41 6.81
N ALA A 60 15.74 -2.96 6.02
CA ALA A 60 16.06 -3.85 4.91
C ALA A 60 17.00 -3.17 3.88
N TYR A 61 16.66 -1.95 3.46
CA TYR A 61 17.47 -1.14 2.55
C TYR A 61 18.88 -0.85 3.10
N SER A 62 19.00 -0.59 4.40
CA SER A 62 20.31 -0.33 5.03
C SER A 62 21.26 -1.54 4.98
N ILE A 63 20.70 -2.75 4.98
CA ILE A 63 21.45 -4.00 4.88
C ILE A 63 21.80 -4.31 3.43
N GLU A 64 20.88 -4.06 2.50
CA GLU A 64 21.05 -4.45 1.11
C GLU A 64 20.51 -3.38 0.14
N PRO A 65 21.28 -2.31 -0.10
CA PRO A 65 20.82 -1.13 -0.84
C PRO A 65 20.49 -1.35 -2.32
N MET A 66 20.71 -2.56 -2.85
CA MET A 66 20.33 -2.93 -4.22
C MET A 66 18.83 -3.24 -4.35
N TYR A 67 18.13 -3.54 -3.24
CA TYR A 67 16.69 -3.72 -3.22
C TYR A 67 16.02 -2.38 -2.92
N THR A 68 15.31 -1.83 -3.91
CA THR A 68 14.87 -0.43 -3.88
C THR A 68 13.37 -0.25 -4.08
N CYS A 69 12.62 -1.30 -4.40
CA CYS A 69 11.21 -1.20 -4.78
C CYS A 69 10.28 -1.65 -3.63
N PRO A 70 9.87 -0.73 -2.74
CA PRO A 70 8.96 -1.02 -1.64
C PRO A 70 7.52 -1.21 -2.13
N GLU A 71 6.90 -2.30 -1.71
CA GLU A 71 5.53 -2.67 -2.03
C GLU A 71 4.82 -3.20 -0.78
N MET A 72 3.55 -2.83 -0.63
CA MET A 72 2.68 -3.33 0.42
C MET A 72 1.39 -3.87 -0.17
N ILE A 73 0.97 -5.03 0.31
CA ILE A 73 -0.30 -5.67 -0.05
C ILE A 73 -1.07 -5.95 1.22
N TRP A 74 -2.38 -5.76 1.18
CA TRP A 74 -3.28 -6.16 2.27
C TRP A 74 -4.56 -6.73 1.69
N ASP A 75 -4.76 -8.02 1.93
CA ASP A 75 -5.97 -8.73 1.60
C ASP A 75 -6.80 -8.95 2.87
N ALA A 76 -8.07 -8.55 2.83
CA ALA A 76 -9.02 -8.74 3.90
C ALA A 76 -10.05 -9.81 3.51
N MET A 77 -10.24 -10.80 4.39
CA MET A 77 -11.15 -11.95 4.24
C MET A 77 -10.71 -13.02 3.22
N PRO A 78 -11.13 -14.30 3.37
CA PRO A 78 -10.61 -15.39 2.52
C PRO A 78 -10.89 -15.24 1.02
N LYS A 79 -11.96 -14.54 0.63
CA LYS A 79 -12.32 -14.33 -0.78
C LYS A 79 -11.34 -13.41 -1.53
N SER A 80 -10.54 -12.61 -0.82
CA SER A 80 -9.49 -11.76 -1.40
C SER A 80 -8.10 -12.40 -1.31
N GLY A 81 -7.99 -13.65 -0.81
CA GLY A 81 -6.71 -14.35 -0.66
C GLY A 81 -6.12 -14.28 0.74
N ALA A 82 -6.81 -13.68 1.73
CA ALA A 82 -6.35 -13.69 3.12
C ALA A 82 -6.33 -15.14 3.67
N SER A 83 -5.14 -15.66 3.96
CA SER A 83 -4.97 -16.98 4.58
C SER A 83 -5.25 -16.98 6.09
N GLN A 84 -5.31 -15.80 6.71
CA GLN A 84 -5.57 -15.61 8.14
C GLN A 84 -6.68 -14.56 8.34
N MET A 85 -7.58 -14.82 9.29
CA MET A 85 -8.64 -13.90 9.71
C MET A 85 -8.12 -12.77 10.61
N HIS A 86 -6.84 -12.42 10.51
CA HIS A 86 -6.21 -11.35 11.28
C HIS A 86 -5.69 -10.28 10.31
N THR A 87 -5.85 -9.01 10.66
CA THR A 87 -5.33 -7.89 9.86
C THR A 87 -3.82 -7.96 9.76
N HIS A 88 -3.32 -8.08 8.52
CA HIS A 88 -1.89 -8.03 8.24
C HIS A 88 -1.61 -7.40 6.87
N LEU A 89 -0.58 -6.57 6.81
CA LEU A 89 0.06 -6.15 5.56
C LEU A 89 1.17 -7.13 5.23
N GLN A 90 1.31 -7.48 3.96
CA GLN A 90 2.52 -8.05 3.41
C GLN A 90 3.40 -6.91 2.90
N ALA A 91 4.62 -6.80 3.40
CA ALA A 91 5.58 -5.80 2.95
C ALA A 91 6.76 -6.49 2.27
N SER A 92 7.09 -6.07 1.04
CA SER A 92 8.21 -6.60 0.26
C SER A 92 9.08 -5.47 -0.29
N LEU A 93 10.40 -5.70 -0.33
CA LEU A 93 11.36 -4.78 -0.92
C LEU A 93 12.04 -5.50 -2.09
N GLY A 94 11.62 -5.17 -3.32
CA GLY A 94 12.06 -5.82 -4.55
C GLY A 94 13.37 -5.27 -5.12
N PHE A 95 14.01 -6.08 -5.97
CA PHE A 95 15.24 -5.73 -6.68
C PHE A 95 14.94 -5.01 -8.00
N ASP A 96 15.17 -3.69 -8.06
CA ASP A 96 15.12 -2.81 -9.24
C ASP A 96 13.77 -2.76 -10.03
N ILE A 97 12.80 -3.59 -9.68
CA ILE A 97 11.51 -3.70 -10.34
C ILE A 97 10.40 -3.89 -9.30
N TYR A 98 9.22 -3.31 -9.57
CA TYR A 98 8.00 -3.62 -8.81
C TYR A 98 7.33 -4.88 -9.33
N TYR A 99 6.47 -5.51 -8.52
CA TYR A 99 5.75 -6.69 -8.97
C TYR A 99 4.48 -6.34 -9.78
N GLY A 100 4.17 -7.23 -10.73
CA GLY A 100 2.87 -7.28 -11.40
C GLY A 100 2.41 -5.97 -12.06
N ASN A 101 1.17 -5.58 -11.76
CA ASN A 101 0.51 -4.44 -12.39
C ASN A 101 1.16 -3.10 -12.01
N ILE A 102 1.86 -3.02 -10.87
CA ILE A 102 2.53 -1.79 -10.44
C ILE A 102 3.63 -1.40 -11.43
N GLU A 103 4.47 -2.36 -11.82
CA GLU A 103 5.52 -2.09 -12.79
C GLU A 103 4.93 -1.72 -14.16
N ARG A 104 3.83 -2.38 -14.55
CA ARG A 104 3.11 -2.02 -15.78
C ARG A 104 2.62 -0.56 -15.74
N THR A 105 2.06 -0.12 -14.61
CA THR A 105 1.63 1.27 -14.42
C THR A 105 2.82 2.23 -14.46
N ARG A 106 3.94 1.90 -13.82
CA ARG A 106 5.17 2.71 -13.86
C ARG A 106 5.71 2.87 -15.28
N GLN A 107 5.78 1.78 -16.05
CA GLN A 107 6.22 1.81 -17.45
C GLN A 107 5.24 2.60 -18.32
N GLY A 108 3.93 2.44 -18.11
CA GLY A 108 2.89 3.21 -18.79
C GLY A 108 3.03 4.71 -18.52
N ALA A 109 3.27 5.12 -17.28
CA ALA A 109 3.50 6.52 -16.91
C ALA A 109 4.77 7.10 -17.57
N ARG A 110 5.86 6.31 -17.65
CA ARG A 110 7.08 6.71 -18.37
C ARG A 110 6.84 6.87 -19.87
N PHE A 111 6.15 5.92 -20.48
CA PHE A 111 5.79 5.97 -21.89
C PHE A 111 4.89 7.17 -22.19
N TYR A 112 3.91 7.45 -21.33
CA TYR A 112 3.08 8.64 -21.41
C TYR A 112 3.93 9.92 -21.40
N ALA A 113 4.85 10.06 -20.44
CA ALA A 113 5.71 11.23 -20.35
C ALA A 113 6.57 11.41 -21.62
N GLN A 114 7.13 10.31 -22.15
CA GLN A 114 7.91 10.34 -23.41
C GLN A 114 7.09 10.81 -24.61
N ARG A 115 5.81 10.46 -24.67
CA ARG A 115 4.89 10.83 -25.77
C ARG A 115 4.27 12.21 -25.61
N ASN A 116 4.29 12.76 -24.40
CA ASN A 116 3.57 14.00 -24.05
C ASN A 116 4.52 15.06 -23.48
N ASN A 117 5.70 15.25 -24.09
CA ASN A 117 6.65 16.31 -23.76
C ASN A 117 7.02 16.38 -22.26
N GLY A 118 7.16 15.24 -21.60
CA GLY A 118 7.53 15.16 -20.19
C GLY A 118 6.39 15.40 -19.20
N ARG A 119 5.13 15.50 -19.66
CA ARG A 119 3.97 15.61 -18.76
C ARG A 119 3.88 14.44 -17.79
N ASN A 120 3.49 14.74 -16.56
CA ASN A 120 3.31 13.74 -15.51
C ASN A 120 1.94 13.05 -15.67
N TYR A 121 1.97 11.75 -15.94
CA TYR A 121 0.77 10.92 -16.11
C TYR A 121 -0.21 11.03 -14.94
N PHE A 122 0.28 10.97 -13.69
CA PHE A 122 -0.58 10.96 -12.50
C PHE A 122 -1.23 12.34 -12.28
N ASN A 123 -0.54 13.44 -12.59
CA ASN A 123 -1.12 14.78 -12.52
C ASN A 123 -2.27 14.93 -13.53
N ASP A 124 -2.06 14.48 -14.77
CA ASP A 124 -3.10 14.55 -15.81
C ASP A 124 -4.26 13.59 -15.51
N TYR A 125 -3.97 12.41 -14.96
CA TYR A 125 -4.97 11.46 -14.48
C TYR A 125 -5.84 12.10 -13.39
N LEU A 126 -5.23 12.66 -12.35
CA LEU A 126 -5.95 13.32 -11.26
C LEU A 126 -6.81 14.48 -11.78
N TYR A 127 -6.25 15.32 -12.65
CA TYR A 127 -6.96 16.45 -13.24
C TYR A 127 -8.24 16.05 -13.98
N ILE A 128 -8.18 15.00 -14.80
CA ILE A 128 -9.35 14.48 -15.52
C ILE A 128 -10.43 14.00 -14.54
N HIS A 129 -10.05 13.25 -13.50
CA HIS A 129 -11.02 12.76 -12.52
C HIS A 129 -11.64 13.90 -11.70
N GLN A 130 -10.86 14.91 -11.33
CA GLN A 130 -11.37 16.11 -10.67
C GLN A 130 -12.41 16.82 -11.54
N MET A 131 -12.15 16.95 -12.85
CA MET A 131 -13.07 17.60 -13.78
C MET A 131 -14.38 16.84 -13.97
N LEU A 132 -14.36 15.52 -13.80
CA LEU A 132 -15.55 14.67 -13.87
C LEU A 132 -16.28 14.56 -12.52
N GLY A 133 -15.78 15.19 -11.46
CA GLY A 133 -16.37 15.08 -10.12
C GLY A 133 -16.15 13.70 -9.47
N LEU A 134 -15.12 12.96 -9.91
CA LEU A 134 -14.81 11.59 -9.46
C LEU A 134 -13.73 11.54 -8.38
N THR A 135 -13.52 12.64 -7.66
CA THR A 135 -12.48 12.73 -6.63
C THR A 135 -12.99 13.36 -5.34
N ILE A 136 -12.52 12.84 -4.22
CA ILE A 136 -12.65 13.45 -2.89
C ILE A 136 -11.24 13.78 -2.38
N GLN A 137 -11.04 15.00 -1.91
CA GLN A 137 -9.75 15.45 -1.40
C GLN A 137 -9.76 15.52 0.13
N ILE A 138 -8.78 14.90 0.77
CA ILE A 138 -8.53 14.95 2.22
C ILE A 138 -7.12 15.54 2.42
N GLY A 139 -7.02 16.84 2.71
CA GLY A 139 -5.73 17.53 2.72
C GLY A 139 -5.04 17.42 1.35
N ASN A 140 -3.88 16.79 1.28
CA ASN A 140 -3.17 16.53 0.01
C ASN A 140 -3.45 15.14 -0.59
N ALA A 141 -4.18 14.28 0.13
CA ALA A 141 -4.56 12.97 -0.37
C ALA A 141 -5.81 13.09 -1.26
N HIS A 142 -5.83 12.38 -2.37
CA HIS A 142 -6.94 12.30 -3.30
C HIS A 142 -7.46 10.88 -3.36
N ILE A 143 -8.73 10.69 -2.99
CA ILE A 143 -9.50 9.47 -3.22
C ILE A 143 -10.13 9.62 -4.61
N ILE A 144 -9.91 8.64 -5.47
CA ILE A 144 -10.27 8.70 -6.89
C ILE A 144 -11.08 7.46 -7.24
N VAL A 145 -12.28 7.67 -7.80
CA VAL A 145 -13.10 6.60 -8.36
C VAL A 145 -12.59 6.30 -9.78
N HIS A 146 -12.20 5.06 -10.03
CA HIS A 146 -11.52 4.71 -11.28
C HIS A 146 -12.47 4.73 -12.49
N LEU A 147 -12.08 5.38 -13.60
CA LEU A 147 -12.88 5.44 -14.84
C LEU A 147 -12.98 4.09 -15.57
N THR A 148 -11.89 3.34 -15.61
CA THR A 148 -11.81 2.02 -16.27
C THR A 148 -11.36 0.94 -15.28
N PRO A 149 -12.17 0.65 -14.24
CA PRO A 149 -11.76 -0.24 -13.16
C PRO A 149 -11.56 -1.67 -13.68
N ILE A 150 -10.62 -2.41 -13.07
CA ILE A 150 -10.44 -3.85 -13.30
C ILE A 150 -11.37 -4.65 -12.39
N LYS A 151 -11.62 -4.14 -11.17
CA LYS A 151 -12.50 -4.73 -10.17
C LYS A 151 -13.68 -3.83 -9.84
N ASP A 152 -14.79 -4.43 -9.42
CA ASP A 152 -15.89 -3.66 -8.86
C ASP A 152 -15.41 -2.85 -7.64
N LEU A 153 -15.91 -1.62 -7.51
CA LEU A 153 -15.56 -0.69 -6.42
C LEU A 153 -14.06 -0.36 -6.31
N GLU A 154 -13.32 -0.41 -7.41
CA GLU A 154 -11.90 -0.05 -7.41
C GLU A 154 -11.71 1.45 -7.12
N ILE A 155 -11.08 1.72 -5.96
CA ILE A 155 -10.71 3.05 -5.50
C ILE A 155 -9.19 3.19 -5.52
N MET A 156 -8.72 4.32 -6.06
CA MET A 156 -7.31 4.71 -6.00
C MET A 156 -7.13 5.85 -5.01
N ILE A 157 -6.09 5.78 -4.17
CA ILE A 157 -5.69 6.88 -3.29
C ILE A 157 -4.32 7.37 -3.72
N MET A 158 -4.19 8.66 -4.01
CA MET A 158 -2.93 9.31 -4.35
C MET A 158 -2.55 10.34 -3.29
N ASP A 159 -1.31 10.29 -2.81
CA ASP A 159 -0.67 11.33 -2.02
C ASP A 159 0.82 11.32 -2.37
N GLU A 160 1.50 12.47 -2.29
CA GLU A 160 2.95 12.56 -2.48
C GLU A 160 3.72 11.87 -1.33
N LYS A 161 3.09 11.79 -0.14
CA LYS A 161 3.72 11.24 1.06
C LYS A 161 2.74 10.36 1.81
N LEU A 162 3.26 9.26 2.35
CA LEU A 162 2.55 8.51 3.37
C LEU A 162 2.53 9.34 4.66
N ASN A 163 1.36 9.86 5.01
CA ASN A 163 1.18 10.80 6.11
C ASN A 163 -0.27 10.74 6.65
N LYS A 164 -0.59 11.56 7.65
CA LYS A 164 -1.92 11.61 8.28
C LYS A 164 -3.08 11.77 7.29
N ASN A 165 -2.94 12.58 6.25
CA ASN A 165 -3.96 12.76 5.23
C ASN A 165 -4.22 11.46 4.45
N PHE A 166 -3.16 10.77 4.05
CA PHE A 166 -3.26 9.45 3.42
C PHE A 166 -3.94 8.43 4.35
N TYR A 167 -3.52 8.34 5.62
CA TYR A 167 -4.10 7.40 6.57
C TYR A 167 -5.59 7.67 6.81
N LYS A 168 -5.97 8.94 6.92
CA LYS A 168 -7.36 9.35 7.04
C LYS A 168 -8.17 9.03 5.78
N ALA A 169 -7.60 9.24 4.60
CA ALA A 169 -8.25 8.90 3.34
C ALA A 169 -8.48 7.38 3.21
N LEU A 170 -7.47 6.57 3.54
CA LEU A 170 -7.59 5.11 3.55
C LEU A 170 -8.63 4.64 4.58
N HIS A 171 -8.58 5.18 5.80
CA HIS A 171 -9.57 4.89 6.83
C HIS A 171 -10.99 5.18 6.37
N LEU A 172 -11.23 6.34 5.74
CA LEU A 172 -12.54 6.69 5.19
C LEU A 172 -13.01 5.69 4.12
N VAL A 173 -12.13 5.30 3.20
CA VAL A 173 -12.47 4.31 2.15
C VAL A 173 -12.86 2.96 2.78
N LEU A 174 -12.08 2.48 3.75
CA LEU A 174 -12.36 1.23 4.44
C LEU A 174 -13.67 1.27 5.22
N GLN A 175 -13.95 2.37 5.93
CA GLN A 175 -15.23 2.57 6.61
C GLN A 175 -16.39 2.56 5.62
N THR A 176 -16.28 3.27 4.49
CA THR A 176 -17.33 3.28 3.46
C THR A 176 -17.58 1.89 2.86
N PHE A 177 -16.53 1.09 2.64
CA PHE A 177 -16.69 -0.28 2.16
C PHE A 177 -17.53 -1.12 3.14
N VAL A 178 -17.20 -1.06 4.44
CA VAL A 178 -17.85 -1.86 5.48
C VAL A 178 -19.24 -1.32 5.84
N ASP A 179 -19.35 -0.03 6.12
CA ASP A 179 -20.54 0.59 6.71
C ASP A 179 -21.61 0.93 5.67
N ASP A 180 -21.21 1.39 4.49
CA ASP A 180 -22.16 1.86 3.47
C ASP A 180 -22.38 0.82 2.36
N LEU A 181 -21.30 0.22 1.85
CA LEU A 181 -21.37 -0.68 0.70
C LEU A 181 -21.54 -2.15 1.07
N LYS A 182 -21.33 -2.50 2.36
CA LYS A 182 -21.37 -3.88 2.87
C LYS A 182 -20.40 -4.80 2.12
N GLU A 183 -19.30 -4.24 1.63
CA GLU A 183 -18.18 -4.96 1.05
C GLU A 183 -17.14 -5.23 2.15
N TYR A 184 -16.97 -6.50 2.47
CA TYR A 184 -16.09 -6.94 3.56
C TYR A 184 -14.81 -7.58 3.04
N SER A 185 -14.77 -7.93 1.74
CA SER A 185 -13.61 -8.55 1.11
C SER A 185 -12.96 -7.57 0.15
N PHE A 186 -11.75 -7.12 0.47
CA PHE A 186 -11.00 -6.22 -0.40
C PHE A 186 -9.54 -6.66 -0.50
N SER A 187 -8.91 -6.24 -1.59
CA SER A 187 -7.46 -6.28 -1.76
C SER A 187 -6.96 -4.86 -1.91
N PHE A 188 -5.92 -4.53 -1.19
CA PHE A 188 -5.22 -3.26 -1.25
C PHE A 188 -3.79 -3.50 -1.74
N GLY A 189 -3.35 -2.71 -2.71
CA GLY A 189 -1.97 -2.69 -3.18
C GLY A 189 -1.43 -1.27 -3.15
N MET A 190 -0.24 -1.10 -2.60
CA MET A 190 0.49 0.16 -2.59
C MET A 190 1.92 -0.05 -3.07
N PHE A 191 2.37 0.90 -3.88
CA PHE A 191 3.77 1.10 -4.19
C PHE A 191 4.22 2.47 -3.69
N LEU A 192 5.43 2.52 -3.15
CA LEU A 192 6.07 3.77 -2.75
C LEU A 192 7.19 4.09 -3.76
N PRO A 193 7.66 5.36 -3.84
CA PRO A 193 8.82 5.68 -4.64
C PRO A 193 10.04 4.81 -4.28
N PRO A 194 10.96 4.56 -5.24
CA PRO A 194 12.14 3.76 -4.95
C PRO A 194 12.93 4.31 -3.75
N MET A 195 13.47 3.42 -2.93
CA MET A 195 14.37 3.78 -1.84
C MET A 195 15.62 4.42 -2.42
N VAL A 196 15.96 5.60 -1.90
CA VAL A 196 17.18 6.33 -2.24
C VAL A 196 18.03 6.51 -0.98
N ARG A 197 19.36 6.46 -1.13
CA ARG A 197 20.25 6.91 -0.07
C ARG A 197 20.03 8.41 0.12
N ARG A 198 19.66 8.81 1.34
CA ARG A 198 19.63 10.22 1.74
C ARG A 198 21.04 10.69 2.07
#